data_AF-A0A8T5D3T3-F1
#
_entry.id   AF-A0A8T5D3T3-F1
#
_cell.length_a   1.000
_cell.length_b   1.000
_cell.length_c   1.000
_cell.angle_alpha   90.00
_cell.angle_beta   90.00
_cell.angle_gamma   90.00
#
_symmetry.space_group_name_H-M   'P 1'
#
loop_
_entity.id
_entity.type
_entity.pdbx_description
1 polymer ?
#
loop_
_entity_poly.entity_id
_entity_poly.type
_entity_poly.pdbx_seq_one_letter_code
_entity_poly.pdbx_strand_id
1 'polypeptide(L)'
;MATSTSFLEERLDAGALPIAVGDVLAIFLLVTVGVIQHNGVSYLSADPVGWVLTAVPFLIGWLFTAPLLGAYSPGAAESAKSAVPLGVRSWLAATVVGMAIRWTPLFEGGVELTFVAVMLVLGSVALGVWRTLYFKLV
;
A
#
# COMPACT_ATOMS: atom_id res chain seq x y z
N MET A 1 37.74 -4.43 7.70
CA MET A 1 37.13 -4.41 6.35
C MET A 1 35.63 -4.53 6.57
N ALA A 2 34.84 -3.49 6.33
CA ALA A 2 33.39 -3.60 6.47
C ALA A 2 32.87 -4.40 5.28
N THR A 3 32.28 -5.57 5.53
CA THR A 3 31.53 -6.31 4.52
C THR A 3 30.33 -5.46 4.11
N SER A 4 30.28 -5.03 2.85
CA SER A 4 29.11 -4.37 2.28
C SER A 4 27.93 -5.33 2.32
N THR A 5 26.84 -4.94 2.97
CA THR A 5 25.56 -5.65 2.90
C THR A 5 25.02 -5.62 1.48
N SER A 6 24.30 -6.66 1.07
CA SER A 6 23.67 -6.69 -0.25
C SER A 6 22.49 -5.72 -0.32
N PHE A 7 22.10 -5.30 -1.53
CA PHE A 7 20.91 -4.46 -1.72
C PHE A 7 19.66 -5.06 -1.08
N LEU A 8 19.47 -6.38 -1.12
CA LEU A 8 18.29 -7.01 -0.54
C LEU A 8 18.32 -6.98 0.99
N GLU A 9 19.48 -7.16 1.61
CA GLU A 9 19.64 -7.06 3.08
C GLU A 9 19.33 -5.64 3.59
N GLU A 10 19.60 -4.61 2.80
CA GLU A 10 19.25 -3.23 3.15
C GLU A 10 17.74 -2.94 3.00
N ARG A 11 16.98 -3.78 2.29
CA ARG A 11 15.59 -3.51 1.90
C ARG A 11 14.56 -4.41 2.52
N LEU A 12 14.95 -5.62 2.93
CA LEU A 12 14.05 -6.64 3.41
C LEU A 12 14.55 -7.20 4.74
N ASP A 13 13.69 -7.12 5.75
CA ASP A 13 13.86 -7.77 7.04
C ASP A 13 12.67 -8.72 7.28
N ALA A 14 12.94 -9.95 7.70
CA ALA A 14 11.89 -10.93 7.99
C ALA A 14 10.96 -10.46 9.13
N GLY A 15 11.47 -9.67 10.06
CA GLY A 15 10.72 -9.03 11.13
C GLY A 15 9.70 -8.00 10.64
N ALA A 16 9.83 -7.51 9.39
CA ALA A 16 8.85 -6.62 8.78
C ALA A 16 7.63 -7.36 8.19
N LEU A 17 7.59 -8.70 8.21
CA LEU A 17 6.48 -9.49 7.64
C LEU A 17 5.09 -9.11 8.20
N PRO A 18 4.89 -8.93 9.53
CA PRO A 18 3.60 -8.50 10.06
C PRO A 18 3.17 -7.12 9.56
N ILE A 19 4.14 -6.20 9.41
CA ILE A 19 3.89 -4.87 8.84
C ILE A 19 3.41 -5.01 7.39
N ALA A 20 4.10 -5.82 6.59
CA ALA A 20 3.76 -6.05 5.18
C ALA A 20 2.37 -6.64 4.98
N VAL A 21 1.98 -7.63 5.80
CA VAL A 21 0.63 -8.22 5.76
C VAL A 21 -0.42 -7.16 6.07
N GLY A 22 -0.21 -6.37 7.13
CA GLY A 22 -1.18 -5.35 7.50
C GLY A 22 -1.22 -4.16 6.54
N ASP A 23 -0.12 -3.82 5.85
CA ASP A 23 -0.14 -2.82 4.78
C ASP A 23 -1.03 -3.28 3.60
N VAL A 24 -0.89 -4.54 3.17
CA VAL A 24 -1.75 -5.14 2.12
C VAL A 24 -3.22 -5.10 2.54
N LEU A 25 -3.52 -5.48 3.79
CA LEU A 25 -4.87 -5.41 4.34
C LEU A 25 -5.39 -3.98 4.41
N ALA A 26 -4.58 -3.02 4.86
CA ALA A 26 -4.95 -1.61 4.95
C ALA A 26 -5.29 -1.02 3.59
N ILE A 27 -4.48 -1.31 2.56
CA ILE A 27 -4.73 -0.87 1.18
C ILE A 27 -6.01 -1.52 0.64
N PHE A 28 -6.17 -2.83 0.80
CA PHE A 28 -7.35 -3.54 0.32
C PHE A 28 -8.64 -3.03 1.00
N LEU A 29 -8.61 -2.83 2.32
CA LEU A 29 -9.74 -2.29 3.07
C LEU A 29 -10.07 -0.85 2.68
N LEU A 30 -9.06 0.01 2.51
CA LEU A 30 -9.26 1.38 2.04
C LEU A 30 -10.02 1.40 0.70
N VAL A 31 -9.54 0.63 -0.28
CA VAL A 31 -10.18 0.55 -1.59
C VAL A 31 -11.58 -0.06 -1.48
N THR A 32 -11.76 -1.08 -0.64
CA THR A 32 -13.08 -1.69 -0.38
C THR A 32 -14.07 -0.68 0.19
N VAL A 33 -13.65 0.15 1.14
CA VAL A 33 -14.49 1.23 1.67
C VAL A 33 -14.87 2.22 0.57
N GLY A 34 -13.94 2.59 -0.30
CA GLY A 34 -14.23 3.43 -1.47
C GLY A 34 -15.25 2.77 -2.42
N VAL A 35 -15.09 1.49 -2.74
CA VAL A 35 -16.04 0.73 -3.56
C VAL A 35 -17.44 0.73 -2.94
N ILE A 36 -17.54 0.52 -1.63
CA ILE A 36 -18.82 0.57 -0.89
C ILE A 36 -19.42 1.99 -0.94
N GLN A 37 -18.61 3.03 -0.78
CA GLN A 37 -19.07 4.41 -0.81
C GLN A 37 -19.65 4.80 -2.18
N HIS A 38 -19.11 4.25 -3.27
CA HIS A 38 -19.55 4.56 -4.63
C HIS A 38 -20.66 3.63 -5.15
N ASN A 39 -20.71 2.37 -4.71
CA ASN A 39 -21.60 1.35 -5.28
C ASN A 39 -22.57 0.71 -4.27
N GLY A 40 -22.40 0.98 -2.97
CA GLY A 40 -23.13 0.34 -1.88
C GLY A 40 -22.57 -1.02 -1.47
N VAL A 41 -22.94 -1.49 -0.27
CA VAL A 41 -22.45 -2.77 0.30
C VAL A 41 -22.84 -3.98 -0.55
N SER A 42 -24.01 -3.95 -1.21
CA SER A 42 -24.48 -5.03 -2.08
C SER A 42 -23.55 -5.31 -3.27
N TYR A 43 -22.74 -4.32 -3.68
CA TYR A 43 -21.79 -4.48 -4.77
C TYR A 43 -20.74 -5.57 -4.49
N LEU A 44 -20.35 -5.75 -3.22
CA LEU A 44 -19.37 -6.79 -2.84
C LEU A 44 -19.83 -8.21 -3.21
N SER A 45 -21.15 -8.44 -3.22
CA SER A 45 -21.74 -9.72 -3.63
C SER A 45 -22.25 -9.73 -5.08
N ALA A 46 -22.67 -8.58 -5.61
CA ALA A 46 -23.23 -8.48 -6.97
C ALA A 46 -22.13 -8.50 -8.04
N ASP A 47 -20.96 -7.93 -7.75
CA ASP A 47 -19.80 -7.93 -8.64
C ASP A 47 -18.49 -8.05 -7.83
N PRO A 48 -18.22 -9.25 -7.27
CA PRO A 48 -17.02 -9.48 -6.47
C PRO A 48 -15.73 -9.36 -7.29
N VAL A 49 -15.80 -9.58 -8.60
CA VAL A 49 -14.64 -9.48 -9.50
C VAL A 49 -14.27 -8.02 -9.71
N GLY A 50 -15.23 -7.16 -10.06
CA GLY A 50 -15.00 -5.71 -10.19
C GLY A 50 -14.49 -5.08 -8.90
N TRP A 51 -15.04 -5.49 -7.75
CA TRP A 51 -14.54 -5.08 -6.43
C TRP A 51 -13.05 -5.41 -6.24
N VAL A 52 -12.65 -6.67 -6.41
CA VAL A 52 -11.25 -7.09 -6.21
C VAL A 52 -10.34 -6.42 -7.23
N LEU A 53 -10.74 -6.36 -8.49
CA LEU A 53 -9.97 -5.72 -9.56
C LEU A 53 -9.74 -4.23 -9.33
N THR A 54 -10.62 -3.55 -8.57
CA THR A 54 -10.40 -2.14 -8.20
C THR A 54 -9.17 -1.96 -7.30
N ALA A 55 -8.86 -2.94 -6.43
CA ALA A 55 -7.72 -2.86 -5.52
C ALA A 55 -6.39 -3.32 -6.16
N VAL A 56 -6.46 -4.19 -7.18
CA VAL A 56 -5.30 -4.84 -7.79
C VAL A 56 -4.22 -3.86 -8.28
N PRO A 57 -4.52 -2.77 -9.01
CA PRO A 57 -3.49 -1.83 -9.47
C PRO A 57 -2.65 -1.25 -8.33
N PHE A 58 -3.29 -0.92 -7.21
CA PHE A 58 -2.63 -0.35 -6.04
C PHE A 58 -1.83 -1.38 -5.26
N LEU A 59 -2.34 -2.61 -5.16
CA LEU A 59 -1.61 -3.72 -4.55
C LEU A 59 -0.36 -4.07 -5.38
N ILE A 60 -0.44 -4.10 -6.71
CA ILE A 60 0.72 -4.29 -7.57
C ILE A 60 1.71 -3.14 -7.39
N GLY A 61 1.23 -1.89 -7.43
CA GLY A 61 2.07 -0.71 -7.21
C GLY A 61 2.79 -0.77 -5.86
N TRP A 62 2.10 -1.21 -4.80
CA TRP A 62 2.65 -1.37 -3.47
C TRP A 62 3.69 -2.50 -3.41
N LEU A 63 3.34 -3.70 -3.87
CA LEU A 63 4.24 -4.87 -3.86
C LEU A 63 5.52 -4.61 -4.67
N PHE A 64 5.45 -3.79 -5.71
CA PHE A 64 6.62 -3.39 -6.47
C PHE A 64 7.46 -2.32 -5.76
N THR A 65 6.83 -1.24 -5.31
CA THR A 65 7.58 -0.06 -4.82
C THR A 65 8.00 -0.17 -3.35
N ALA A 66 7.23 -0.83 -2.50
CA ALA A 66 7.48 -0.91 -1.06
C ALA A 66 8.82 -1.60 -0.71
N PRO A 67 9.17 -2.77 -1.29
CA PRO A 67 10.51 -3.34 -1.14
C PRO A 67 11.61 -2.40 -1.68
N LEU A 68 11.39 -1.86 -2.88
CA LEU A 68 12.36 -1.01 -3.58
C LEU A 68 12.57 0.35 -2.93
N LEU A 69 11.74 0.76 -1.98
CA LEU A 69 11.87 2.02 -1.24
C LEU A 69 12.06 1.78 0.26
N GLY A 70 12.34 0.54 0.66
CA GLY A 70 12.71 0.18 2.02
C GLY A 70 11.56 0.28 3.02
N ALA A 71 10.31 0.09 2.58
CA ALA A 71 9.16 0.03 3.46
C ALA A 71 9.23 -1.14 4.46
N TYR A 72 10.09 -2.13 4.17
CA TYR A 72 10.31 -3.37 4.92
C TYR A 72 11.79 -3.59 5.27
N SER A 73 12.60 -2.52 5.26
CA SER A 73 14.01 -2.60 5.66
C SER A 73 14.14 -2.85 7.16
N PRO A 74 15.35 -3.22 7.66
CA PRO A 74 15.59 -3.36 9.10
C PRO A 74 15.16 -2.12 9.88
N GLY A 75 15.51 -0.92 9.40
CA GLY A 75 15.07 0.33 10.00
C GLY A 75 13.55 0.52 10.04
N ALA A 76 12.81 0.00 9.05
CA ALA A 76 11.35 0.03 9.08
C ALA A 76 10.75 -0.92 10.14
N ALA A 77 11.46 -1.99 10.51
CA ALA A 77 11.05 -2.93 11.54
C ALA A 77 11.38 -2.46 12.97
N GLU A 78 12.23 -1.43 13.13
CA GLU A 78 12.70 -0.96 14.44
C GLU A 78 11.69 -0.10 15.21
N SER A 79 10.94 0.78 14.52
CA SER A 79 10.05 1.72 15.22
C SER A 79 9.00 2.37 14.31
N ALA A 80 7.93 2.90 14.90
CA ALA A 80 6.96 3.72 14.15
C ALA A 80 7.58 4.97 13.52
N LYS A 81 8.58 5.57 14.18
CA LYS A 81 9.24 6.81 13.74
C LYS A 81 9.95 6.64 12.39
N SER A 82 10.50 5.45 12.14
CA SER A 82 11.09 5.07 10.86
C SER A 82 10.07 4.42 9.93
N ALA A 83 9.22 3.52 10.43
CA ALA A 83 8.26 2.78 9.62
C ALA A 83 7.27 3.69 8.88
N VAL A 84 6.71 4.70 9.53
CA VAL A 84 5.65 5.54 8.95
C VAL A 84 6.18 6.35 7.75
N PRO A 85 7.27 7.14 7.85
CA PRO A 85 7.80 7.86 6.69
C PRO A 85 8.23 6.93 5.54
N LEU A 86 8.82 5.77 5.85
CA LEU A 86 9.22 4.77 4.85
C LEU A 86 8.01 4.17 4.13
N GLY A 87 6.92 3.91 4.85
CA GLY A 87 5.67 3.43 4.26
C GLY A 87 5.02 4.49 3.39
N VAL A 88 4.86 5.72 3.91
CA VAL A 88 4.21 6.83 3.20
C VAL A 88 4.96 7.16 1.91
N ARG A 89 6.28 7.33 1.93
CA ARG A 89 7.04 7.63 0.69
C ARG A 89 6.91 6.53 -0.36
N SER A 90 6.86 5.27 0.09
CA SER A 90 6.66 4.12 -0.79
C SER A 90 5.26 4.14 -1.40
N TRP A 91 4.25 4.55 -0.62
CA TRP A 91 2.88 4.67 -1.07
C TRP A 91 2.69 5.74 -2.14
N LEU A 92 3.41 6.86 -2.05
CA LEU A 92 3.37 7.89 -3.09
C LEU A 92 3.83 7.31 -4.44
N ALA A 93 4.92 6.54 -4.45
CA ALA A 93 5.38 5.85 -5.64
C ALA A 93 4.40 4.75 -6.09
N ALA A 94 3.87 3.96 -5.14
CA ALA A 94 2.86 2.93 -5.40
C ALA A 94 1.61 3.51 -6.06
N THR A 95 1.17 4.69 -5.63
CA THR A 95 -0.01 5.36 -6.19
C THR A 95 0.22 5.75 -7.64
N VAL A 96 1.40 6.27 -7.98
CA VAL A 96 1.76 6.57 -9.38
C VAL A 96 1.73 5.30 -10.24
N VAL A 97 2.35 4.22 -9.76
CA VAL A 97 2.36 2.93 -10.48
C VAL A 97 0.94 2.36 -10.62
N GLY A 98 0.16 2.39 -9.54
CA GLY A 98 -1.23 1.92 -9.54
C GLY A 98 -2.12 2.72 -10.50
N MET A 99 -1.95 4.04 -10.57
CA MET A 99 -2.67 4.88 -11.53
C MET A 99 -2.24 4.60 -12.96
N ALA A 100 -0.95 4.37 -13.22
CA ALA A 100 -0.47 3.99 -14.55
C ALA A 100 -1.08 2.65 -15.01
N ILE A 101 -1.17 1.67 -14.11
CA ILE A 101 -1.83 0.39 -14.38
C ILE A 101 -3.34 0.60 -14.61
N ARG A 102 -3.99 1.39 -13.75
CA ARG A 102 -5.44 1.68 -13.83
C ARG A 102 -5.82 2.49 -15.07
N TRP A 103 -4.88 3.23 -15.64
CA TRP A 103 -5.09 3.97 -16.90
C TRP A 103 -5.20 3.06 -18.12
N THR A 104 -4.76 1.81 -18.02
CA THR A 104 -4.82 0.86 -19.13
C THR A 104 -6.25 0.34 -19.36
N PRO A 105 -6.57 -0.20 -20.55
CA PRO A 105 -7.87 -0.82 -20.81
C PRO A 105 -8.16 -2.10 -20.00
N LEU A 106 -7.20 -2.59 -19.21
CA LEU A 106 -7.34 -3.80 -18.39
C LEU A 106 -8.13 -3.55 -17.10
N PHE A 107 -8.31 -2.29 -16.71
CA PHE A 107 -8.95 -1.91 -15.46
C PHE A 107 -9.96 -0.79 -15.67
N GLU A 108 -11.01 -0.78 -14.86
CA GLU A 108 -12.06 0.22 -14.97
C GLU A 108 -11.74 1.52 -14.24
N GLY A 109 -12.29 2.62 -14.78
CA GLY A 109 -12.39 3.92 -14.15
C GLY A 109 -11.22 4.89 -14.34
N GLY A 110 -10.21 4.54 -15.14
CA GLY A 110 -9.22 5.49 -15.68
C GLY A 110 -8.36 6.23 -14.64
N VAL A 111 -8.09 7.52 -14.85
CA VAL A 111 -7.33 8.36 -13.91
C VAL A 111 -8.03 9.71 -13.74
N GLU A 112 -8.72 9.86 -12.61
CA GLU A 112 -9.33 11.13 -12.20
C GLU A 112 -8.47 11.82 -11.14
N LEU A 113 -8.20 13.11 -11.29
CA LEU A 113 -7.29 13.84 -10.39
C LEU A 113 -7.78 13.84 -8.94
N THR A 114 -9.10 13.90 -8.72
CA THR A 114 -9.70 13.79 -7.40
C THR A 114 -9.45 12.42 -6.77
N PHE A 115 -9.58 11.35 -7.56
CA PHE A 115 -9.28 10.00 -7.11
C PHE A 115 -7.79 9.82 -6.78
N VAL A 116 -6.89 10.42 -7.58
CA VAL A 116 -5.45 10.46 -7.28
C VAL A 116 -5.19 11.13 -5.94
N ALA A 117 -5.77 12.31 -5.69
CA ALA A 117 -5.60 13.02 -4.42
C ALA A 117 -6.12 12.20 -3.23
N VAL A 118 -7.30 11.57 -3.36
CA VAL A 118 -7.88 10.70 -2.33
C VAL A 118 -6.97 9.52 -2.02
N MET A 119 -6.46 8.83 -3.05
CA MET A 119 -5.58 7.68 -2.85
C MET A 119 -4.24 8.09 -2.21
N LEU A 120 -3.65 9.21 -2.61
CA LEU A 120 -2.44 9.73 -1.98
C LEU A 120 -2.66 10.03 -0.49
N VAL A 121 -3.73 10.76 -0.15
CA VAL A 121 -3.99 11.19 1.23
C VAL A 121 -4.46 10.02 2.10
N LEU A 122 -5.54 9.35 1.73
CA LEU A 122 -6.14 8.31 2.57
C LEU A 122 -5.25 7.07 2.66
N GLY A 123 -4.52 6.72 1.60
CA GLY A 123 -3.56 5.62 1.66
C GLY A 123 -2.38 5.94 2.57
N SER A 124 -1.87 7.17 2.54
CA SER A 124 -0.82 7.62 3.48
C SER A 124 -1.32 7.57 4.93
N VAL A 125 -2.56 8.00 5.18
CA VAL A 125 -3.18 7.93 6.50
C VAL A 125 -3.39 6.48 6.94
N ALA A 126 -3.96 5.62 6.08
CA ALA A 126 -4.23 4.22 6.41
C ALA A 126 -2.95 3.46 6.77
N LEU A 127 -1.90 3.58 5.95
CA LEU A 127 -0.59 2.97 6.21
C LEU A 127 0.09 3.57 7.44
N GLY A 128 0.02 4.89 7.61
CA GLY A 128 0.57 5.56 8.79
C GLY A 128 -0.10 5.12 10.09
N VAL A 129 -1.43 5.03 10.09
CA VAL A 129 -2.22 4.55 11.23
C VAL A 129 -1.89 3.09 11.53
N TRP A 130 -1.94 2.20 10.53
CA TRP A 130 -1.62 0.79 10.70
C TRP A 130 -0.22 0.60 11.31
N ARG A 131 0.81 1.20 10.71
CA ARG A 131 2.19 1.07 11.18
C ARG A 131 2.35 1.64 12.60
N THR A 132 1.69 2.75 12.92
CA THR A 132 1.70 3.29 14.28
C THR A 132 1.03 2.34 15.28
N LEU A 133 -0.09 1.73 14.89
CA LEU A 133 -0.80 0.76 15.75
C LEU A 133 0.02 -0.50 15.96
N TYR A 134 0.67 -1.02 14.92
CA TYR A 134 1.55 -2.20 15.02
C TYR A 134 2.58 -2.03 16.15
N PHE A 135 3.35 -0.94 16.15
CA PHE A 135 4.35 -0.65 17.19
C PHE A 135 3.78 -0.22 18.55
N LYS A 136 2.46 0.01 18.66
CA LYS A 136 1.80 0.21 19.95
C LYS A 136 1.32 -1.09 20.57
N LEU A 137 1.13 -2.13 19.75
CA LEU A 137 0.55 -3.41 20.16
C LEU A 137 1.61 -4.50 20.38
N VAL A 138 2.83 -4.28 19.90
CA VAL A 138 4.01 -5.17 20.02
C VAL A 138 5.09 -4.43 20.77
#